data_AF-A0AAU5YVA5-F1
#
_entry.id   AF-A0AAU5YVA5-F1
#
_cell.length_a   1.000
_cell.length_b   1.000
_cell.length_c   1.000
_cell.angle_alpha   90.00
_cell.angle_beta   90.00
_cell.angle_gamma   90.00
#
_symmetry.space_group_name_H-M   'P 1'
#
loop_
_entity.id
_entity.type
_entity.pdbx_description
1 polymer ?
#
loop_
_entity_poly.entity_id
_entity_poly.type
_entity_poly.pdbx_seq_one_letter_code
_entity_poly.pdbx_strand_id
1 'polypeptide(L)'
;MIDEFMRGLTARTPGALLEVLGGSRRPPMEPESSAELFALASRLAVELGQEPLRGNAVGGASDGNFTAAMGCPTLDGLGAVGSGAHADTEYVEVAQTLPRTRLLARLITHVLRSRGPGRGDAARPG
;
A
#
# COMPACT_ATOMS: atom_id res chain seq x y z
N MET A 1 -8.07 -15.25 -10.73
CA MET A 1 -9.15 -14.55 -11.47
C MET A 1 -8.65 -13.88 -12.75
N ILE A 2 -7.77 -12.86 -12.71
CA ILE A 2 -7.23 -12.24 -13.96
C ILE A 2 -6.26 -13.18 -14.71
N ASP A 3 -5.29 -13.78 -14.03
CA ASP A 3 -4.32 -14.67 -14.69
C ASP A 3 -5.00 -15.88 -15.37
N GLU A 4 -6.00 -16.45 -14.71
CA GLU A 4 -6.79 -17.55 -15.26
C GLU A 4 -7.58 -17.12 -16.48
N PHE A 5 -8.22 -15.94 -16.44
CA PHE A 5 -8.89 -15.35 -17.59
C PHE A 5 -7.91 -15.13 -18.75
N MET A 6 -6.74 -14.55 -18.49
CA MET A 6 -5.72 -14.29 -19.50
C MET A 6 -5.22 -15.58 -20.15
N ARG A 7 -4.99 -16.63 -19.36
CA ARG A 7 -4.58 -17.95 -19.86
C ARG A 7 -5.68 -18.68 -20.62
N GLY A 8 -6.94 -18.35 -20.36
CA GLY A 8 -8.10 -18.89 -21.08
C GLY A 8 -8.39 -18.22 -22.42
N LEU A 9 -7.65 -17.18 -22.80
CA LEU A 9 -7.84 -16.51 -24.09
C LEU A 9 -7.49 -17.44 -25.25
N THR A 10 -8.31 -17.39 -26.30
CA THR A 10 -8.09 -18.14 -27.55
C THR A 10 -7.99 -17.20 -28.74
N ALA A 11 -7.18 -17.60 -29.73
CA ALA A 11 -7.07 -16.85 -30.98
C ALA A 11 -8.42 -16.85 -31.72
N ARG A 12 -8.93 -15.67 -32.09
CA ARG A 12 -10.20 -15.54 -32.82
C ARG A 12 -10.03 -15.40 -34.33
N THR A 13 -8.81 -15.19 -34.80
CA THR A 13 -8.49 -14.98 -36.22
C THR A 13 -8.01 -16.29 -36.84
N PRO A 14 -8.60 -16.76 -37.96
CA PRO A 14 -8.13 -17.98 -38.63
C PRO A 14 -6.64 -17.90 -38.98
N GLY A 15 -5.89 -18.96 -38.66
CA GLY A 15 -4.45 -19.07 -38.91
C GLY A 15 -3.54 -18.37 -37.89
N ALA A 16 -4.09 -17.64 -36.92
CA ALA A 16 -3.31 -17.02 -35.85
C ALA A 16 -3.05 -17.98 -34.68
N LEU A 17 -1.86 -17.86 -34.08
CA LEU A 17 -1.49 -18.55 -32.84
C LEU A 17 -1.45 -17.53 -31.70
N LEU A 18 -1.84 -17.96 -30.50
CA LEU A 18 -1.79 -17.15 -29.29
C LEU A 18 -1.02 -17.91 -28.21
N GLU A 19 0.03 -17.29 -27.68
CA GLU A 19 0.78 -17.76 -26.52
C GLU A 19 0.76 -16.68 -25.45
N VAL A 20 0.42 -17.05 -24.21
CA VAL A 20 0.36 -16.12 -23.07
C VAL A 20 1.53 -16.44 -22.13
N LEU A 21 2.50 -15.54 -22.09
CA LEU A 21 3.71 -15.65 -21.26
C LEU A 21 3.66 -14.68 -20.07
N GLY A 22 4.37 -15.03 -18.99
CA GLY A 22 4.49 -14.19 -17.79
C GLY A 22 3.46 -14.46 -16.69
N GLY A 23 3.24 -13.44 -15.85
CA GLY A 23 2.36 -13.46 -14.67
C GLY A 23 2.55 -12.20 -13.80
N SER A 24 1.76 -12.06 -12.73
CA SER A 24 1.87 -10.90 -11.85
C SER A 24 3.24 -10.82 -11.15
N ARG A 25 3.90 -9.66 -11.26
CA ARG A 25 5.20 -9.39 -10.62
C ARG A 25 5.09 -8.70 -9.27
N ARG A 26 3.93 -8.13 -8.95
CA ARG A 26 3.63 -7.56 -7.63
C ARG A 26 2.38 -8.21 -7.07
N PRO A 27 2.48 -8.91 -5.93
CA PRO A 27 1.31 -9.48 -5.28
C PRO A 27 0.28 -8.39 -4.95
N PRO A 28 -1.02 -8.74 -4.89
CA PRO A 28 -2.02 -7.80 -4.39
C PRO A 28 -1.70 -7.41 -2.95
N MET A 29 -2.02 -6.16 -2.60
CA MET A 29 -1.97 -5.67 -1.23
C MET A 29 -3.40 -5.65 -0.70
N GLU A 30 -3.77 -6.68 0.06
CA GLU A 30 -5.13 -6.82 0.59
C GLU A 30 -5.41 -5.78 1.68
N PRO A 31 -6.65 -5.27 1.79
CA PRO A 31 -7.02 -4.25 2.78
C PRO A 31 -6.64 -4.61 4.22
N GLU A 32 -6.70 -5.89 4.57
CA GLU A 32 -6.37 -6.42 5.89
C GLU A 32 -4.92 -6.13 6.27
N SER A 33 -3.99 -6.11 5.31
CA SER A 33 -2.58 -5.79 5.56
C SER A 33 -2.39 -4.35 6.07
N SER A 34 -3.32 -3.45 5.76
CA SER A 34 -3.30 -2.04 6.19
C SER A 34 -4.21 -1.72 7.36
N ALA A 35 -5.22 -2.55 7.65
CA ALA A 35 -6.34 -2.19 8.51
C ALA A 35 -5.92 -1.66 9.89
N GLU A 36 -5.02 -2.35 10.59
CA GLU A 36 -4.59 -1.97 11.94
C GLU A 36 -3.81 -0.64 11.95
N LEU A 37 -2.87 -0.49 11.01
CA LEU A 37 -2.05 0.70 10.87
C LEU A 37 -2.88 1.90 10.39
N PHE A 38 -3.85 1.68 9.50
CA PHE A 38 -4.77 2.71 9.04
C PHE A 38 -5.67 3.19 10.18
N ALA A 39 -6.19 2.28 11.01
CA ALA A 39 -6.97 2.63 12.19
C ALA A 39 -6.12 3.44 13.19
N LEU A 40 -4.86 3.07 13.39
CA LEU A 40 -3.92 3.84 14.22
C LEU A 40 -3.66 5.23 13.64
N ALA A 41 -3.34 5.33 12.34
CA ALA A 41 -3.11 6.60 11.67
C ALA A 41 -4.34 7.51 11.75
N SER A 42 -5.54 6.96 11.58
CA SER A 42 -6.80 7.71 11.66
C SER A 42 -7.03 8.29 13.06
N ARG A 43 -6.76 7.52 14.13
CA ARG A 43 -6.84 8.04 15.50
C ARG A 43 -5.83 9.16 15.74
N LEU A 44 -4.59 8.97 15.32
CA LEU A 44 -3.53 9.97 15.49
C LEU A 44 -3.80 11.25 14.69
N ALA A 45 -4.43 11.15 13.52
CA ALA A 45 -4.86 12.31 12.75
C ALA A 45 -5.88 13.15 13.53
N VAL A 46 -6.88 12.51 14.14
CA VAL A 46 -7.87 13.19 15.01
C VAL A 46 -7.19 13.86 16.20
N GLU A 47 -6.26 13.19 16.88
CA GLU A 47 -5.51 13.78 18.00
C GLU A 47 -4.67 14.99 17.59
N LEU A 48 -4.23 15.05 16.34
CA LEU A 48 -3.48 16.17 15.77
C LEU A 48 -4.40 17.28 15.24
N GLY A 49 -5.72 17.15 15.37
CA GLY A 49 -6.70 18.09 14.83
C GLY A 49 -6.73 18.12 13.29
N GLN A 50 -6.39 16.99 12.65
CA GLN A 50 -6.41 16.85 11.19
C GLN A 50 -7.76 16.29 10.72
N GLU A 51 -8.09 16.58 9.46
CA GLU A 51 -9.25 16.00 8.79
C GLU A 51 -9.19 14.47 8.77
N PRO A 52 -10.34 13.78 8.76
CA PRO A 52 -10.40 12.33 8.69
C PRO A 52 -9.65 11.77 7.46
N LEU A 53 -8.79 10.78 7.71
CA LEU A 53 -8.08 10.08 6.63
C LEU A 53 -9.07 9.27 5.79
N ARG A 54 -8.80 9.19 4.49
CA ARG A 54 -9.55 8.36 3.54
C ARG A 54 -8.64 7.25 3.04
N GLY A 55 -9.08 6.00 3.22
CA GLY A 55 -8.47 4.85 2.55
C GLY A 55 -8.96 4.78 1.11
N ASN A 56 -8.06 4.56 0.16
CA ASN A 56 -8.39 4.43 -1.25
C ASN A 56 -7.76 3.16 -1.80
N ALA A 57 -8.55 2.33 -2.48
CA ALA A 57 -8.02 1.30 -3.36
C ALA A 57 -7.60 1.97 -4.67
N VAL A 58 -6.33 1.81 -5.04
CA VAL A 58 -5.78 2.37 -6.28
C VAL A 58 -5.36 1.23 -7.21
N GLY A 59 -5.43 1.45 -8.53
CA GLY A 59 -5.01 0.45 -9.52
C GLY A 59 -3.49 0.29 -9.66
N GLY A 60 -2.72 1.19 -9.03
CA GLY A 60 -1.25 1.14 -9.01
C GLY A 60 -0.70 0.18 -7.96
N ALA A 61 0.60 -0.07 -8.02
CA ALA A 61 1.33 -0.87 -7.04
C ALA A 61 2.55 -0.10 -6.51
N SER A 62 2.94 -0.37 -5.28
CA SER A 62 4.14 0.18 -4.63
C SER A 62 5.05 -0.94 -4.12
N ASP A 63 6.11 -0.58 -3.41
CA ASP A 63 6.93 -1.57 -2.71
C ASP A 63 6.23 -2.15 -1.47
N GLY A 64 5.16 -1.49 -1.01
CA GLY A 64 4.28 -2.01 0.05
C GLY A 64 3.59 -3.32 -0.32
N ASN A 65 3.39 -3.58 -1.62
CA ASN A 65 2.90 -4.88 -2.10
C ASN A 65 3.78 -6.05 -1.67
N PHE A 66 5.10 -5.86 -1.64
CA PHE A 66 6.02 -6.93 -1.23
C PHE A 66 5.99 -7.14 0.29
N THR A 67 6.02 -6.06 1.07
CA THR A 67 6.00 -6.19 2.54
C THR A 67 4.68 -6.77 3.03
N ALA A 68 3.55 -6.38 2.41
CA ALA A 68 2.25 -6.95 2.68
C ALA A 68 2.20 -8.45 2.34
N ALA A 69 2.73 -8.86 1.18
CA ALA A 69 2.79 -10.26 0.77
C ALA A 69 3.64 -11.13 1.71
N MET A 70 4.64 -10.54 2.36
CA MET A 70 5.45 -11.22 3.39
C MET A 70 4.75 -11.31 4.76
N GLY A 71 3.50 -10.85 4.87
CA GLY A 71 2.73 -10.85 6.12
C GLY A 71 3.08 -9.70 7.07
N CYS A 72 3.87 -8.72 6.64
CA CYS A 72 4.15 -7.55 7.45
C CYS A 72 2.97 -6.57 7.39
N PRO A 73 2.40 -6.13 8.52
CA PRO A 73 1.45 -5.02 8.52
C PRO A 73 2.05 -3.81 7.78
N THR A 74 1.36 -3.37 6.73
CA THR A 74 1.87 -2.38 5.77
C THR A 74 0.79 -1.34 5.52
N LEU A 75 1.13 -0.07 5.75
CA LEU A 75 0.30 1.07 5.36
C LEU A 75 1.07 1.90 4.34
N ASP A 76 0.46 2.12 3.19
CA ASP A 76 1.02 2.92 2.09
C ASP A 76 0.25 4.25 1.94
N GLY A 77 0.73 5.14 1.07
CA GLY A 77 0.10 6.44 0.80
C GLY A 77 0.35 7.48 1.88
N LEU A 78 1.43 7.32 2.66
CA LEU A 78 1.85 8.27 3.71
C LEU A 78 2.75 9.40 3.21
N GLY A 79 2.95 9.49 1.89
CA GLY A 79 3.78 10.49 1.23
C GLY A 79 3.16 11.89 1.17
N ALA A 80 3.69 12.72 0.28
CA ALA A 80 3.21 14.09 0.06
C ALA A 80 1.75 14.12 -0.42
N VAL A 81 1.01 15.15 -0.04
CA VAL A 81 -0.31 15.45 -0.62
C VAL A 81 -0.09 16.24 -1.90
N GLY A 82 -0.77 15.85 -2.96
CA GLY A 82 -0.59 16.40 -4.30
C GLY A 82 -1.42 15.65 -5.32
N SER A 83 -1.17 15.92 -6.60
CA SER A 83 -1.86 15.25 -7.71
C SER A 83 -0.96 15.16 -8.93
N GLY A 84 -1.44 14.47 -9.97
CA GLY A 84 -0.77 14.36 -11.26
C GLY A 84 0.50 13.51 -11.23
N ALA A 85 0.62 12.56 -10.29
CA ALA A 85 1.77 11.66 -10.23
C ALA A 85 2.01 11.00 -11.61
N HIS A 86 3.26 11.08 -12.09
CA HIS A 86 3.66 10.62 -13.43
C HIS A 86 3.10 11.44 -14.61
N ALA A 87 2.77 12.71 -14.40
CA ALA A 87 2.33 13.63 -15.46
C ALA A 87 3.02 15.00 -15.37
N ASP A 88 3.01 15.77 -16.46
CA ASP A 88 3.56 17.14 -16.47
C ASP A 88 2.84 18.09 -15.49
N THR A 89 1.63 17.72 -15.09
CA THR A 89 0.83 18.41 -14.07
C THR A 89 1.12 17.92 -12.65
N GLU A 90 2.22 17.20 -12.41
CA GLU A 90 2.60 16.72 -11.08
C GLU A 90 2.90 17.90 -10.14
N TYR A 91 2.28 17.91 -8.97
CA TYR A 91 2.55 18.91 -7.94
C TYR A 91 2.33 18.36 -6.54
N VAL A 92 2.90 19.08 -5.56
CA VAL A 92 2.67 18.85 -4.13
C VAL A 92 2.09 20.10 -3.46
N GLU A 93 1.20 19.89 -2.51
CA GLU A 93 0.67 20.96 -1.65
C GLU A 93 1.62 21.22 -0.50
N VAL A 94 2.46 22.25 -0.62
CA VAL A 94 3.49 22.60 0.39
C VAL A 94 2.88 22.82 1.78
N ALA A 95 1.67 23.40 1.85
CA ALA A 95 0.96 23.61 3.11
C ALA A 95 0.65 22.29 3.85
N GLN A 96 0.57 21.16 3.14
CA GLN A 96 0.28 19.83 3.69
C GLN A 96 1.53 19.08 4.14
N THR A 97 2.74 19.54 3.80
CA THR A 97 3.99 18.88 4.18
C THR A 97 4.10 18.75 5.70
N LEU A 98 3.93 19.83 6.45
CA LEU A 98 4.08 19.81 7.91
C LEU A 98 3.00 18.95 8.61
N PRO A 99 1.70 19.07 8.28
CA PRO A 99 0.68 18.13 8.77
C PRO A 99 1.03 16.65 8.51
N ARG A 100 1.45 16.30 7.29
CA ARG A 100 1.82 14.91 6.94
C ARG A 100 3.03 14.42 7.72
N THR A 101 4.08 15.23 7.82
CA THR A 101 5.29 14.86 8.58
C THR A 101 4.97 14.65 10.06
N ARG A 102 4.11 15.48 10.66
CA ARG A 102 3.67 15.31 12.06
C ARG A 102 2.95 13.99 12.28
N LEU A 103 2.02 13.64 11.38
CA LEU A 103 1.30 12.36 11.44
C LEU A 103 2.27 11.18 11.31
N LEU A 104 3.15 11.20 10.31
CA LEU A 104 4.14 10.15 10.08
C LEU A 104 5.07 9.97 11.29
N ALA A 105 5.58 11.06 11.86
CA ALA A 105 6.44 11.02 13.05
C ALA A 105 5.70 10.42 14.27
N ARG A 106 4.43 10.78 14.49
CA ARG A 106 3.59 10.21 15.55
C ARG A 106 3.35 8.71 15.34
N LEU A 107 3.09 8.30 14.10
CA LEU A 107 2.89 6.90 13.75
C LEU A 107 4.13 6.06 14.02
N ILE A 108 5.30 6.49 13.53
CA ILE A 108 6.59 5.82 13.77
C ILE A 108 6.85 5.71 15.28
N THR A 109 6.69 6.80 16.01
CA THR A 109 6.90 6.83 17.47
C THR A 109 5.97 5.83 18.18
N HIS A 110 4.70 5.78 17.79
CA HIS A 110 3.73 4.88 18.40
C HIS A 110 4.08 3.41 18.11
N VAL A 111 4.41 3.07 16.87
CA VAL A 111 4.80 1.71 16.45
C VAL A 111 6.08 1.24 17.16
N LEU A 112 7.07 2.12 17.32
CA LEU A 112 8.31 1.77 18.03
C LEU A 112 8.07 1.56 19.53
N ARG A 113 7.16 2.33 20.14
CA ARG A 113 6.85 2.21 21.57
C ARG A 113 5.96 1.02 21.90
N SER A 114 5.04 0.65 21.02
CA SER A 114 4.21 -0.55 21.18
C SER A 114 5.00 -1.84 21.01
N ARG A 115 6.16 -1.78 20.34
CA ARG A 115 7.13 -2.87 20.16
C ARG A 115 8.23 -2.91 21.23
N GLY A 116 7.94 -2.59 22.49
CA GLY A 116 8.92 -2.62 23.59
C GLY A 116 9.82 -3.88 23.60
N PRO A 117 11.03 -3.82 24.19
CA PRO A 117 12.06 -4.84 24.03
C PRO A 117 11.57 -6.20 24.56
N GLY A 118 11.17 -7.11 23.67
CA GLY A 118 10.68 -8.44 24.09
C GLY A 118 9.75 -9.22 23.14
N ARG A 119 9.45 -8.73 21.93
CA ARG A 119 8.71 -9.54 20.93
C ARG A 119 9.44 -9.54 19.59
N GLY A 120 10.47 -10.37 19.50
CA GLY A 120 11.29 -10.52 18.30
C GLY A 120 11.90 -11.91 18.17
N ASP A 121 11.19 -12.97 18.56
CA ASP A 121 11.37 -14.29 17.95
C ASP A 121 10.18 -15.19 18.28
N ALA A 122 9.16 -15.19 17.44
CA ALA A 122 8.16 -16.25 17.43
C ALA A 122 7.66 -16.43 16.00
N ALA A 123 7.82 -17.66 15.51
CA ALA A 123 7.40 -18.21 14.23
C ALA A 123 8.36 -18.02 13.03
N ARG A 124 9.42 -18.83 13.01
CA ARG A 124 9.80 -19.55 11.78
C ARG A 124 9.31 -20.99 11.92
N PRO A 125 8.38 -21.49 11.08
CA PRO A 125 8.17 -22.93 10.97
C PRO A 125 9.36 -23.55 10.22
N GLY A 126 9.83 -24.68 10.74
CA GLY A 126 10.88 -25.52 10.14
C GLY A 126 10.37 -26.46 9.08
#